data_AF-A0A257PUK2-F1
#
_entry.id   AF-A0A257PUK2-F1
#
_cell.length_a   1.000
_cell.length_b   1.000
_cell.length_c   1.000
_cell.angle_alpha   90.00
_cell.angle_beta   90.00
_cell.angle_gamma   90.00
#
_symmetry.space_group_name_H-M   'P 1'
#
loop_
_entity.id
_entity.type
_entity.pdbx_description
1 polymer ?
#
loop_
_entity_poly.entity_id
_entity_poly.type
_entity_poly.pdbx_seq_one_letter_code
_entity_poly.pdbx_strand_id
1 'polypeptide(L)'
;FAAMLCVALTETGRIPVDNPAGHLELGMVHEAMLLEYSGRYLAMFYYAAALRLIIWMSLISAIFLPFGLANAANMLSWPGGLVLWGLKLIIGAFTLAAFEVATAKMRVFRVPEFLGVALLLGILSSVFLFVATKLGGS
;
A
#
# COMPACT_ATOMS: atom_id res chain seq x y z
N PHE A 1 -6.00 10.16 -3.75
CA PHE A 1 -5.54 8.85 -4.27
C PHE A 1 -4.01 8.78 -4.33
N ALA A 2 -3.36 9.60 -5.16
CA ALA A 2 -1.91 9.55 -5.38
C ALA A 2 -1.06 9.65 -4.09
N ALA A 3 -1.35 10.60 -3.19
CA ALA A 3 -0.64 10.74 -1.92
C ALA A 3 -0.71 9.46 -1.06
N MET A 4 -1.88 8.84 -0.98
CA MET A 4 -2.09 7.61 -0.19
C MET A 4 -1.39 6.40 -0.83
N LEU A 5 -1.35 6.35 -2.16
CA LEU A 5 -0.63 5.33 -2.90
C LEU A 5 0.90 5.46 -2.69
N CYS A 6 1.45 6.68 -2.73
CA CYS A 6 2.86 6.93 -2.42
C CYS A 6 3.24 6.50 -1.00
N VAL A 7 2.40 6.82 0.00
CA VAL A 7 2.61 6.40 1.39
C VAL A 7 2.55 4.87 1.51
N ALA A 8 1.56 4.23 0.89
CA ALA A 8 1.42 2.77 0.91
C ALA A 8 2.62 2.05 0.27
N LEU A 9 3.14 2.55 -0.85
CA LEU A 9 4.35 2.02 -1.48
C LEU A 9 5.59 2.15 -0.57
N THR A 10 5.70 3.30 0.10
CA THR A 10 6.81 3.59 1.02
C THR A 10 6.77 2.69 2.26
N GLU A 11 5.61 2.55 2.90
CA GLU A 11 5.39 1.71 4.09
C GLU A 11 5.56 0.20 3.82
N THR A 12 5.37 -0.21 2.57
CA THR A 12 5.52 -1.61 2.14
C THR A 12 6.95 -1.91 1.69
N GLY A 13 7.85 -0.92 1.63
CA GLY A 13 9.25 -1.12 1.25
C GLY A 13 9.42 -1.67 -0.17
N ARG A 14 8.49 -1.31 -1.06
CA ARG A 14 8.44 -1.82 -2.45
C ARG A 14 9.20 -0.89 -3.39
N ILE A 15 9.57 -1.40 -4.55
CA ILE A 15 10.18 -0.61 -5.62
C ILE A 15 9.16 0.47 -6.01
N PRO A 16 9.53 1.76 -6.07
CA PRO A 16 10.88 2.34 -6.22
C PRO A 16 11.62 2.75 -4.94
N VAL A 17 11.02 2.63 -3.75
CA VAL A 17 11.55 3.16 -2.49
C VAL A 17 12.65 2.27 -1.92
N ASP A 18 12.41 0.97 -1.90
CA ASP A 18 13.38 -0.01 -1.44
C ASP A 18 13.35 -1.27 -2.31
N ASN A 19 14.44 -2.01 -2.34
CA ASN A 19 14.51 -3.31 -3.00
C ASN A 19 14.77 -4.37 -1.92
N PRO A 20 13.80 -5.24 -1.59
CA PRO A 20 14.01 -6.30 -0.60
C PRO A 20 15.09 -7.32 -1.02
N ALA A 21 15.53 -7.31 -2.28
CA ALA A 21 16.61 -8.15 -2.81
C ALA A 21 17.95 -7.42 -3.04
N GLY A 22 18.13 -6.20 -2.51
CA GLY A 22 19.27 -5.32 -2.81
C GLY A 22 20.55 -5.50 -1.96
N HIS A 23 21.08 -6.73 -1.86
CA HIS A 23 22.46 -7.16 -1.57
C HIS A 23 23.42 -6.39 -0.61
N LEU A 24 23.70 -7.03 0.54
CA LEU A 24 25.01 -7.56 1.01
C LEU A 24 26.19 -6.69 1.49
N GLU A 25 26.10 -5.39 1.65
CA GLU A 25 27.08 -4.66 2.50
C GLU A 25 26.49 -4.12 3.81
N LEU A 26 25.18 -3.81 3.82
CA LEU A 26 24.42 -3.47 5.04
C LEU A 26 23.27 -4.45 5.33
N GLY A 27 22.98 -5.36 4.38
CA GLY A 27 21.98 -6.43 4.54
C GLY A 27 22.40 -7.49 5.55
N MET A 28 23.70 -7.64 5.83
CA MET A 28 24.17 -8.68 6.75
C MET A 28 23.70 -8.47 8.20
N VAL A 29 23.25 -7.29 8.63
CA VAL A 29 22.62 -7.11 9.96
C VAL A 29 21.11 -7.42 9.92
N HIS A 30 20.41 -7.10 8.83
CA HIS A 30 18.98 -7.42 8.68
C HIS A 30 18.76 -8.90 8.36
N GLU A 31 19.61 -9.48 7.51
CA GLU A 31 19.69 -10.92 7.26
C GLU A 31 20.31 -11.66 8.45
N ALA A 32 21.25 -11.09 9.22
CA ALA A 32 21.64 -11.69 10.50
C ALA A 32 20.51 -11.68 11.52
N MET A 33 19.71 -10.60 11.63
CA MET A 33 18.52 -10.59 12.48
C MET A 33 17.51 -11.66 12.03
N LEU A 34 17.36 -11.86 10.73
CA LEU A 34 16.54 -12.93 10.14
C LEU A 34 17.13 -14.34 10.37
N LEU A 35 18.46 -14.47 10.42
CA LEU A 35 19.18 -15.73 10.65
C LEU A 35 19.32 -16.06 12.15
N GLU A 36 19.31 -15.07 13.03
CA GLU A 36 19.20 -15.22 14.50
C GLU A 36 17.79 -15.67 14.88
N TYR A 37 16.76 -15.21 14.16
CA TYR A 37 15.38 -15.66 14.33
C TYR A 37 15.08 -16.88 13.45
N SER A 38 15.22 -18.09 13.99
CA SER A 38 14.86 -19.31 13.28
C SER A 38 13.34 -19.62 13.30
N GLY A 39 12.85 -20.21 12.20
CA GLY A 39 11.57 -20.92 12.13
C GLY A 39 10.32 -20.05 12.28
N ARG A 40 9.69 -20.06 13.46
CA ARG A 40 8.33 -19.51 13.67
C ARG A 40 8.30 -17.98 13.65
N TYR A 41 9.30 -17.34 14.26
CA TYR A 41 9.38 -15.88 14.32
C TYR A 41 9.66 -15.28 12.94
N LEU A 42 10.49 -15.96 12.14
CA LEU A 42 10.71 -15.63 10.74
C LEU A 42 9.38 -15.62 9.95
N ALA A 43 8.60 -16.69 10.09
CA ALA A 43 7.28 -16.77 9.45
C ALA A 43 6.37 -15.63 9.90
N MET A 44 6.39 -15.24 11.19
CA MET A 44 5.60 -14.10 11.69
C MET A 44 5.98 -12.78 11.02
N PHE A 45 7.26 -12.53 10.74
CA PHE A 45 7.69 -11.33 10.01
C PHE A 45 7.18 -11.33 8.56
N TYR A 46 7.27 -12.47 7.86
CA TYR A 46 6.71 -12.60 6.51
C TYR A 46 5.18 -12.44 6.51
N TYR A 47 4.48 -13.01 7.50
CA TYR A 47 3.05 -12.82 7.67
C TYR A 47 2.69 -11.36 7.96
N ALA A 48 3.44 -10.67 8.82
CA ALA A 48 3.22 -9.26 9.12
C ALA A 48 3.40 -8.38 7.87
N ALA A 49 4.43 -8.65 7.05
CA ALA A 49 4.64 -7.95 5.79
C ALA A 49 3.49 -8.21 4.79
N ALA A 50 3.04 -9.46 4.66
CA ALA A 50 1.90 -9.81 3.80
C ALA A 50 0.60 -9.15 4.28
N LEU A 51 0.33 -9.16 5.59
CA LEU A 51 -0.84 -8.51 6.18
C LEU A 51 -0.83 -7.00 5.94
N ARG A 52 0.32 -6.34 6.10
CA ARG A 52 0.47 -4.91 5.84
C ARG A 52 0.07 -4.55 4.41
N LEU A 53 0.53 -5.34 3.43
CA LEU A 53 0.18 -5.17 2.03
C LEU A 53 -1.32 -5.40 1.77
N ILE A 54 -1.91 -6.45 2.36
CA ILE A 54 -3.36 -6.72 2.24
C ILE A 54 -4.17 -5.56 2.83
N ILE A 55 -3.76 -5.02 3.98
CA ILE A 55 -4.42 -3.90 4.65
C ILE A 55 -4.37 -2.65 3.76
N TRP A 56 -3.19 -2.28 3.25
CA TRP A 56 -3.06 -1.10 2.38
C TRP A 56 -3.87 -1.23 1.09
N MET A 57 -3.82 -2.38 0.42
CA MET A 57 -4.62 -2.60 -0.79
C MET A 57 -6.12 -2.58 -0.48
N SER A 58 -6.55 -3.20 0.62
CA SER A 58 -7.95 -3.20 1.05
C SER A 58 -8.43 -1.79 1.38
N LEU A 59 -7.62 -1.00 2.08
CA LEU A 59 -7.95 0.36 2.49
C LEU A 59 -8.09 1.30 1.29
N ILE A 60 -7.13 1.27 0.37
CA ILE A 60 -7.17 2.06 -0.87
C ILE A 60 -8.39 1.67 -1.71
N SER A 61 -8.63 0.36 -1.87
CA SER A 61 -9.79 -0.16 -2.59
C SER A 61 -11.11 0.27 -1.94
N ALA A 62 -11.24 0.19 -0.61
CA ALA A 62 -12.45 0.55 0.10
C ALA A 62 -12.79 2.04 0.02
N ILE A 63 -11.77 2.91 0.11
CA ILE A 63 -11.95 4.36 0.11
C ILE A 63 -12.24 4.90 -1.29
N PHE A 64 -11.49 4.46 -2.30
CA PHE A 64 -11.57 5.05 -3.65
C PHE A 64 -12.53 4.32 -4.57
N LEU A 65 -12.82 3.05 -4.30
CA LEU A 65 -13.62 2.18 -5.14
C LEU A 65 -14.65 1.42 -4.27
N PRO A 66 -15.62 2.11 -3.64
CA PRO A 66 -16.63 1.52 -2.76
C PRO A 66 -17.70 0.68 -3.49
N PHE A 67 -17.40 0.15 -4.68
CA PHE A 67 -18.32 -0.73 -5.41
C PHE A 67 -18.32 -2.14 -4.80
N GLY A 68 -19.51 -2.75 -4.63
CA GLY A 68 -19.60 -4.12 -4.11
C GLY A 68 -19.46 -4.27 -2.59
N LEU A 69 -19.62 -3.19 -1.81
CA LEU A 69 -19.79 -3.30 -0.36
C LEU A 69 -21.11 -4.04 -0.08
N ALA A 70 -21.00 -5.22 0.52
CA ALA A 70 -22.17 -5.98 0.95
C ALA A 70 -22.98 -5.14 1.96
N ASN A 71 -24.28 -4.99 1.71
CA ASN A 71 -25.15 -4.25 2.61
C ASN A 71 -25.27 -5.03 3.92
N ALA A 72 -24.96 -4.40 5.05
CA ALA A 72 -24.99 -5.03 6.38
C ALA A 72 -26.36 -5.67 6.70
N ALA A 73 -27.44 -5.17 6.09
CA ALA A 73 -28.80 -5.67 6.27
C ALA A 73 -29.12 -6.98 5.50
N ASN A 74 -28.31 -7.40 4.52
CA ASN A 74 -28.60 -8.56 3.68
C ASN A 74 -27.50 -9.63 3.78
N MET A 75 -27.75 -10.68 4.57
CA MET A 75 -26.84 -11.83 4.76
C MET A 75 -26.49 -12.53 3.43
N LEU A 76 -27.43 -12.57 2.46
CA LEU A 76 -27.19 -13.15 1.13
C LEU A 76 -26.18 -12.37 0.28
N SER A 77 -25.85 -11.12 0.61
CA SER A 77 -24.92 -10.29 -0.15
C SER A 77 -23.45 -10.49 0.25
N TRP A 78 -23.20 -11.19 1.35
CA TRP A 78 -21.86 -11.43 1.89
C TRP A 78 -20.93 -12.24 0.98
N PRO A 79 -21.38 -13.35 0.34
CA PRO A 79 -20.51 -14.12 -0.55
C PRO A 79 -20.09 -13.30 -1.77
N GLY A 80 -21.02 -12.51 -2.32
CA GLY A 80 -20.75 -11.60 -3.43
C GLY A 80 -19.73 -10.50 -3.06
N GLY A 81 -19.87 -9.92 -1.87
CA GLY A 81 -18.91 -8.94 -1.36
C GLY A 81 -17.51 -9.51 -1.17
N LEU A 82 -17.38 -10.73 -0.65
CA LEU A 82 -16.10 -11.43 -0.49
C LEU A 82 -15.42 -11.72 -1.83
N VAL A 83 -16.18 -12.19 -2.82
CA VAL A 83 -15.64 -12.46 -4.17
C VAL A 83 -15.17 -11.16 -4.83
N LEU A 84 -15.98 -10.10 -4.76
CA LEU A 84 -15.61 -8.79 -5.32
C LEU A 84 -14.38 -8.21 -4.61
N TRP A 85 -14.28 -8.34 -3.29
CA TRP A 85 -13.10 -7.92 -2.53
C TRP A 85 -11.85 -8.70 -2.96
N GLY A 86 -11.94 -10.03 -3.05
CA GLY A 86 -10.83 -10.87 -3.51
C GLY A 86 -10.38 -10.52 -4.94
N LEU A 87 -11.33 -10.26 -5.83
CA LEU A 87 -11.05 -9.87 -7.22
C LEU A 87 -10.33 -8.51 -7.28
N LYS A 88 -10.73 -7.54 -6.44
CA LYS A 88 -10.01 -6.25 -6.32
C LYS A 88 -8.59 -6.43 -5.81
N LEU A 89 -8.37 -7.32 -4.84
CA LEU A 89 -7.02 -7.59 -4.35
C LEU A 89 -6.14 -8.21 -5.43
N ILE A 90 -6.66 -9.14 -6.23
CA ILE A 90 -5.91 -9.76 -7.33
C ILE A 90 -5.53 -8.70 -8.38
N ILE A 91 -6.48 -7.85 -8.79
CA ILE A 91 -6.20 -6.75 -9.72
C ILE A 91 -5.17 -5.80 -9.13
N GLY A 92 -5.34 -5.39 -7.87
CA GLY A 92 -4.40 -4.53 -7.15
C GLY A 92 -2.99 -5.11 -7.11
N ALA A 93 -2.86 -6.38 -6.75
CA ALA A 93 -1.58 -7.09 -6.74
C ALA A 93 -0.95 -7.18 -8.13
N PHE A 94 -1.73 -7.45 -9.18
CA PHE A 94 -1.23 -7.50 -10.55
C PHE A 94 -0.74 -6.12 -11.03
N THR A 95 -1.50 -5.07 -10.75
CA THR A 95 -1.08 -3.69 -11.09
C THR A 95 0.18 -3.27 -10.32
N LEU A 96 0.29 -3.65 -9.05
CA LEU A 96 1.49 -3.42 -8.25
C LEU A 96 2.69 -4.16 -8.83
N ALA A 97 2.55 -5.44 -9.16
CA ALA A 97 3.62 -6.23 -9.75
C ALA A 97 4.06 -5.68 -11.11
N ALA A 98 3.11 -5.26 -11.96
CA ALA A 98 3.43 -4.60 -13.23
C ALA A 98 4.17 -3.28 -13.02
N PHE A 99 3.79 -2.49 -12.00
CA PHE A 99 4.45 -1.25 -11.64
C PHE A 99 5.89 -1.49 -11.12
N GLU A 100 6.10 -2.52 -10.30
CA GLU A 100 7.45 -2.90 -9.83
C GLU A 100 8.36 -3.31 -10.99
N VAL A 101 7.83 -4.03 -11.98
CA VAL A 101 8.59 -4.45 -13.17
C VAL A 101 8.89 -3.26 -14.09
N ALA A 102 7.97 -2.30 -14.21
CA ALA A 102 8.14 -1.14 -15.09
C ALA A 102 9.01 -0.02 -14.48
N THR A 103 9.17 0.02 -13.16
CA THR A 103 9.80 1.14 -12.46
C THR A 103 11.23 0.82 -12.02
N ALA A 104 12.18 1.70 -12.36
CA ALA A 104 13.55 1.57 -11.90
C ALA A 104 13.71 1.96 -10.42
N LYS A 105 14.66 1.32 -9.72
CA LYS A 105 15.01 1.64 -8.33
C LYS A 105 15.42 3.11 -8.19
N MET A 106 14.78 3.86 -7.29
CA MET A 106 15.20 5.21 -6.96
C MET A 106 16.40 5.19 -6.01
N ARG A 107 17.25 6.22 -6.10
CA ARG A 107 18.35 6.42 -5.13
C ARG A 107 17.74 6.72 -3.75
N VAL A 108 18.26 6.08 -2.70
CA VAL A 108 17.78 6.22 -1.30
C VAL A 108 17.67 7.69 -0.85
N PHE A 109 18.60 8.53 -1.28
CA PHE A 109 18.58 9.97 -0.98
C PHE A 109 17.37 10.74 -1.54
N ARG A 110 16.62 10.17 -2.48
CA ARG A 110 15.39 10.75 -3.07
C ARG A 110 14.11 10.27 -2.37
N VAL A 111 14.21 9.31 -1.45
CA VAL A 111 13.06 8.81 -0.67
C VAL A 111 12.42 9.91 0.20
N PRO A 112 13.19 10.74 0.93
CA PRO A 112 12.61 11.86 1.68
C PRO A 112 11.91 12.89 0.78
N GLU A 113 12.47 13.15 -0.41
CA GLU A 113 11.85 14.04 -1.40
C GLU A 113 10.53 13.47 -1.93
N PHE A 114 10.48 12.15 -2.19
CA PHE A 114 9.26 11.46 -2.63
C PHE A 114 8.15 11.52 -1.58
N LEU A 115 8.48 11.27 -0.31
CA LEU A 115 7.55 11.43 0.82
C LEU A 115 7.11 12.89 0.99
N GLY A 116 8.03 13.85 0.81
CA GLY A 116 7.72 15.27 0.81
C GLY A 116 6.68 15.64 -0.25
N VAL A 117 6.83 15.15 -1.48
CA VAL A 117 5.84 15.34 -2.56
C VAL A 117 4.51 14.67 -2.21
N ALA A 118 4.53 13.46 -1.63
CA ALA A 118 3.30 12.79 -1.20
C ALA A 118 2.54 13.61 -0.14
N LEU A 119 3.26 14.19 0.83
CA LEU A 119 2.71 15.05 1.86
C LEU A 119 2.12 16.34 1.27
N LEU A 120 2.84 16.99 0.33
CA LEU A 120 2.35 18.17 -0.38
C LEU A 120 1.07 17.87 -1.18
N LEU A 121 1.03 16.75 -1.89
CA LEU A 121 -0.18 16.29 -2.60
C LEU A 121 -1.34 16.02 -1.64
N GLY A 122 -1.06 15.49 -0.45
CA GLY A 122 -2.04 15.28 0.60
C GLY A 122 -2.64 16.59 1.11
N ILE A 123 -1.80 17.57 1.44
CA ILE A 123 -2.23 18.92 1.87
C ILE A 123 -3.05 19.58 0.76
N LEU A 124 -2.57 19.53 -0.48
CA LEU A 124 -3.26 20.11 -1.63
C LEU A 124 -4.65 19.49 -1.80
N SER A 125 -4.76 18.16 -1.70
CA SER A 125 -6.05 17.45 -1.74
C SER A 125 -7.01 17.90 -0.64
N SER A 126 -6.51 18.11 0.59
CA SER A 126 -7.32 18.59 1.71
C SER A 126 -7.84 20.02 1.49
N VAL A 127 -6.99 20.90 0.94
CA VAL A 127 -7.38 22.28 0.60
C VAL A 127 -8.46 22.27 -0.49
N PHE A 128 -8.29 21.49 -1.56
CA PHE A 128 -9.30 21.39 -2.61
C PHE A 128 -10.64 20.85 -2.09
N LEU A 129 -10.64 19.84 -1.21
CA LEU A 129 -11.86 19.33 -0.59
C LEU A 129 -12.53 20.39 0.28
N PHE A 130 -11.75 21.12 1.10
CA PHE A 130 -12.27 22.22 1.90
C PHE A 130 -12.90 23.33 1.05
N VAL A 131 -12.24 23.72 -0.03
CA VAL A 131 -12.76 24.72 -0.98
C VAL A 131 -14.02 24.22 -1.67
N ALA A 132 -14.02 22.98 -2.17
CA ALA A 132 -15.17 22.39 -2.85
C ALA A 132 -16.40 22.28 -1.93
N THR A 133 -16.21 21.89 -0.66
CA THR A 133 -17.29 21.81 0.33
C THR A 133 -17.82 23.18 0.74
N LYS A 134 -17.00 24.23 0.69
CA LYS A 134 -17.44 25.62 0.91
C LYS A 134 -18.17 26.22 -0.30
N LEU A 135 -17.82 25.83 -1.52
CA LEU A 135 -18.47 26.27 -2.76
C LEU A 135 -19.78 25.55 -3.07
N GLY A 136 -19.93 24.28 -2.69
CA GLY A 136 -21.16 23.49 -2.89
C GLY A 136 -22.26 23.71 -1.86
N GLY A 137 -22.10 24.69 -0.96
CA GLY A 137 -23.00 24.98 0.17
C GLY A 137 -23.84 26.25 0.04
N SER A 138 -24.06 26.75 -1.19
CA SER A 138 -25.05 27.80 -1.52
C SER A 138 -26.17 27.24 -2.37
#